data_AF-A0A7W1FWL8-F1
#
_entry.id   AF-A0A7W1FWL8-F1
#
_cell.length_a   1.000
_cell.length_b   1.000
_cell.length_c   1.000
_cell.angle_alpha   90.00
_cell.angle_beta   90.00
_cell.angle_gamma   90.00
#
_symmetry.space_group_name_H-M   'P 1'
#
loop_
_entity.id
_entity.type
_entity.pdbx_description
1 polymer ?
#
loop_
_entity_poly.entity_id
_entity_poly.type
_entity_poly.pdbx_seq_one_letter_code
_entity_poly.pdbx_strand_id
1 'polypeptide(L)' 'LSNELADVLFVLICLANQTGIDLTKAFGKNMEKKTKRDNKRHKANEKLKNKK' A
#
# COMPACT_ATOMS: atom_id res chain seq x y z
N LEU A 1 3.08 -2.76 18.11
CA LEU A 1 2.75 -2.11 16.82
C LEU A 1 2.31 -3.10 15.74
N SER A 2 3.05 -4.20 15.51
CA SER A 2 2.68 -5.16 14.44
C SER A 2 1.31 -5.82 14.65
N ASN A 3 0.94 -6.12 15.90
CA ASN A 3 -0.35 -6.72 16.24
C ASN A 3 -1.50 -5.73 15.97
N GLU A 4 -1.32 -4.49 16.39
CA GLU A 4 -2.31 -3.43 16.20
C GLU A 4 -2.52 -3.12 14.70
N LEU A 5 -1.45 -3.20 13.89
CA LEU A 5 -1.57 -3.08 12.43
C LEU A 5 -2.32 -4.25 11.79
N ALA A 6 -2.17 -5.46 12.33
CA ALA A 6 -2.92 -6.63 11.89
C ALA A 6 -4.42 -6.48 12.23
N ASP A 7 -4.75 -5.96 13.42
CA ASP A 7 -6.13 -5.69 13.82
C ASP A 7 -6.81 -4.67 12.89
N VAL A 8 -6.11 -3.58 12.56
CA VAL A 8 -6.60 -2.58 11.60
C VAL A 8 -6.82 -3.21 10.22
N LEU A 9 -5.88 -4.03 9.75
CA LEU A 9 -6.02 -4.72 8.47
C LEU A 9 -7.22 -5.67 8.46
N PHE A 10 -7.44 -6.41 9.54
CA PHE A 10 -8.58 -7.31 9.68
C PHE A 10 -9.92 -6.57 9.59
N VAL A 11 -10.06 -5.45 10.31
CA VAL A 11 -11.26 -4.62 10.25
C VAL A 11 -11.52 -4.09 8.83
N LEU A 12 -10.47 -3.66 8.11
CA LEU A 12 -10.61 -3.20 6.72
C LEU A 12 -11.08 -4.32 5.78
N ILE A 13 -10.60 -5.55 5.97
CA ILE A 13 -11.05 -6.71 5.20
C ILE A 13 -12.53 -6.99 5.47
N CYS A 14 -12.95 -6.97 6.74
CA CYS A 14 -14.36 -7.16 7.12
C CYS A 14 -15.27 -6.09 6.49
N LEU A 15 -14.88 -4.82 6.52
CA LEU A 15 -15.65 -3.72 5.92
C LEU A 15 -15.82 -3.90 4.41
N ALA A 16 -14.76 -4.34 3.71
CA ALA A 16 -14.86 -4.58 2.29
C ALA A 16 -15.77 -5.77 1.95
N ASN A 17 -15.69 -6.86 2.72
CA ASN A 17 -16.57 -8.01 2.57
C ASN A 17 -18.04 -7.61 2.78
N GLN A 18 -18.32 -6.82 3.82
CA GLN A 18 -19.68 -6.33 4.13
C GLN A 18 -20.25 -5.44 3.02
N THR A 19 -19.40 -4.66 2.36
CA THR A 19 -19.81 -3.70 1.32
C THR A 19 -19.72 -4.24 -0.10
N GLY A 20 -19.33 -5.52 -0.28
CA GLY A 20 -19.17 -6.14 -1.60
C GLY A 20 -17.98 -5.61 -2.40
N ILE A 21 -16.99 -5.01 -1.74
CA ILE A 21 -15.77 -4.50 -2.39
C ILE A 21 -14.78 -5.63 -2.59
N ASP A 22 -14.41 -5.89 -3.84
CA ASP A 22 -13.26 -6.74 -4.19
C ASP A 22 -11.94 -6.01 -3.88
N LEU A 23 -11.40 -6.25 -2.68
CA LEU A 23 -10.14 -5.64 -2.23
C LEU A 23 -8.96 -6.03 -3.10
N THR A 24 -8.91 -7.26 -3.63
CA THR A 24 -7.80 -7.72 -4.47
C THR A 24 -7.72 -6.88 -5.74
N LYS A 25 -8.86 -6.70 -6.42
CA LYS A 25 -8.96 -5.87 -7.62
C LYS A 25 -8.69 -4.40 -7.33
N ALA A 26 -9.27 -3.86 -6.24
CA ALA A 26 -9.07 -2.46 -5.85
C ALA A 26 -7.61 -2.17 -5.48
N PHE A 27 -6.98 -3.08 -4.72
CA PHE A 27 -5.58 -3.00 -4.33
C PHE A 27 -4.66 -3.05 -5.54
N GLY A 28 -4.89 -3.99 -6.47
CA GLY A 28 -4.13 -4.10 -7.72
C GLY A 28 -4.14 -2.81 -8.54
N LYS A 29 -5.34 -2.25 -8.80
CA LYS A 29 -5.47 -0.95 -9.51
C LYS A 29 -4.75 0.19 -8.79
N ASN A 30 -4.83 0.23 -7.46
CA ASN A 30 -4.17 1.25 -6.67
C ASN A 30 -2.63 1.13 -6.72
N MET A 31 -2.11 -0.10 -6.69
CA MET A 31 -0.67 -0.36 -6.85
C MET A 31 -0.20 0.06 -8.25
N GLU A 32 -0.92 -0.29 -9.31
CA GLU A 32 -0.57 0.18 -10.67
C GLU A 32 -0.53 1.71 -10.76
N LYS A 33 -1.54 2.39 -10.22
CA LYS A 33 -1.60 3.86 -10.19
C LYS A 33 -0.41 4.46 -9.43
N LYS A 34 -0.08 3.91 -8.26
CA LYS A 34 1.06 4.37 -7.44
C LYS A 34 2.39 4.08 -8.12
N THR A 35 2.57 2.91 -8.72
CA THR A 35 3.78 2.56 -9.50
C THR A 35 4.01 3.55 -10.63
N LYS A 36 2.95 3.90 -11.38
CA LYS A 36 3.03 4.91 -12.45
C LYS A 36 3.39 6.29 -11.89
N ARG A 37 2.71 6.74 -10.84
CA ARG A 37 2.91 8.05 -10.21
C ARG A 37 4.31 8.19 -9.59
N ASP A 38 4.78 7.14 -8.93
CA ASP A 38 5.96 7.16 -8.07
C ASP A 38 7.20 6.56 -8.76
N ASN A 39 7.14 6.36 -10.09
CA ASN A 39 8.20 5.75 -10.92
C ASN A 39 9.58 6.43 -10.80
N LYS A 40 9.65 7.67 -10.30
CA LYS A 40 10.86 8.46 -10.07
C LYS A 40 10.98 8.98 -8.63
N ARG A 41 10.02 8.68 -7.74
CA ARG A 41 9.85 9.36 -6.44
C ARG A 41 11.07 9.28 -5.51
N HIS A 42 11.85 8.21 -5.63
CA HIS A 42 13.02 7.97 -4.77
C HIS A 42 14.34 7.84 -5.54
N LYS A 43 14.32 7.99 -6.88
CA LYS A 43 15.51 7.77 -7.72
C LYS A 43 16.63 8.79 -7.51
N ALA A 44 16.30 10.00 -7.06
CA ALA A 44 17.25 11.09 -6.80
C ALA A 44 17.41 11.43 -5.30
N ASN A 45 16.87 10.60 -4.40
CA ASN A 45 16.95 10.91 -2.96
C ASN A 45 18.32 10.52 -2.40
N GLU A 46 19.20 11.50 -2.23
CA GLU A 46 20.54 11.32 -1.65
C GLU A 46 20.51 10.70 -0.24
N LYS A 47 19.43 10.90 0.54
CA LYS A 47 19.28 10.28 1.88
C LYS A 47 19.12 8.76 1.82
N LEU A 48 18.69 8.23 0.66
CA LEU A 48 18.49 6.80 0.41
C LEU A 48 19.67 6.17 -0.35
N LYS A 49 20.65 6.97 -0.76
CA LYS A 49 21.92 6.42 -1.26
C LYS A 49 22.71 5.95 -0.05
N ASN A 50 23.10 4.69 -0.04
CA ASN A 50 24.00 4.16 0.98
C ASN A 50 25.27 5.01 0.98
N LYS A 51 25.51 5.73 2.08
CA LYS A 51 26.84 6.29 2.36
C LYS A 51 27.76 5.09 2.57
N LYS A 52 28.59 4.79 1.58
CA LYS A 52 29.81 4.02 1.82
C LYS A 52 30.76 4.89 2.65
#